data_AF-A0A2S8GH08-F1
#
_entry.id   AF-A0A2S8GH08-F1
#
_cell.length_a   1.000
_cell.length_b   1.000
_cell.length_c   1.000
_cell.angle_alpha   90.00
_cell.angle_beta   90.00
_cell.angle_gamma   90.00
#
_symmetry.space_group_name_H-M   'P 1'
#
loop_
_entity.id
_entity.type
_entity.pdbx_description
1 polymer ?
#
loop_
_entity_poly.entity_id
_entity_poly.type
_entity_poly.pdbx_seq_one_letter_code
_entity_poly.pdbx_strand_id
1 'polypeptide(L)'
;MWTIILLILSNIFMTFAWYGHLKFKSSALWIVILASWGIAFFEYCLQVPANRWGHERFSAAQLKIMQEVITLIVFCVFAVTFLREPLKWNYVVGFVMILLAVVFVFGFDQSSKGEPEDLPSVSQVDDGPGSEVE
;
A
#
# COMPACT_ATOMS: atom_id res chain seq x y z
N MET A 1 -12.98 -0.55 -0.69
CA MET A 1 -12.74 -1.88 -1.30
C MET A 1 -11.91 -1.80 -2.57
N TRP A 2 -12.11 -0.82 -3.46
CA TRP A 2 -11.32 -0.65 -4.69
C TRP A 2 -9.80 -0.61 -4.49
N THR A 3 -9.30 0.01 -3.43
CA THR A 3 -7.86 0.08 -3.09
C THR A 3 -7.21 -1.30 -3.02
N ILE A 4 -7.86 -2.27 -2.38
CA ILE A 4 -7.29 -3.62 -2.19
C ILE A 4 -7.17 -4.34 -3.54
N ILE A 5 -8.19 -4.23 -4.38
CA ILE A 5 -8.20 -4.84 -5.72
C ILE A 5 -7.10 -4.24 -6.59
N LEU A 6 -6.96 -2.91 -6.57
CA LEU A 6 -5.91 -2.21 -7.31
C LEU A 6 -4.51 -2.61 -6.81
N LEU A 7 -4.30 -2.71 -5.50
CA LEU A 7 -3.03 -3.14 -4.91
C LEU A 7 -2.68 -4.58 -5.27
N ILE A 8 -3.66 -5.49 -5.30
CA ILE A 8 -3.46 -6.88 -5.74
C ILE A 8 -3.03 -6.90 -7.21
N LEU A 9 -3.76 -6.19 -8.06
CA LEU A 9 -3.48 -6.17 -9.49
C LEU A 9 -2.10 -5.55 -9.79
N SER A 10 -1.74 -4.46 -9.10
CA SER A 10 -0.41 -3.85 -9.14
C SER A 10 0.68 -4.86 -8.80
N ASN A 11 0.51 -5.58 -7.70
CA ASN A 11 1.51 -6.54 -7.24
C ASN A 11 1.72 -7.73 -8.18
N ILE A 12 0.67 -8.15 -8.88
CA ILE A 12 0.78 -9.18 -9.93
C ILE A 12 1.71 -8.67 -11.04
N PHE A 13 1.44 -7.47 -11.58
CA PHE A 13 2.30 -6.86 -12.60
C PHE A 13 3.74 -6.69 -12.11
N MET A 14 3.93 -6.23 -10.87
CA MET A 14 5.26 -6.07 -10.29
C MET A 14 6.04 -7.38 -10.23
N THR A 15 5.39 -8.45 -9.77
CA THR A 15 6.01 -9.77 -9.63
C THR A 15 6.41 -10.33 -11.00
N PHE A 16 5.58 -10.14 -12.03
CA PHE A 16 5.93 -10.53 -13.39
C PHE A 16 7.07 -9.71 -13.98
N ALA A 17 7.11 -8.40 -13.73
CA ALA A 17 8.19 -7.53 -14.22
C ALA A 17 9.55 -7.92 -13.62
N TRP A 18 9.61 -8.29 -12.35
CA TRP A 18 10.86 -8.68 -11.68
C TRP A 18 11.25 -10.12 -11.93
N TYR A 19 10.31 -11.06 -11.87
CA TYR A 19 10.63 -12.48 -11.81
C TYR A 19 10.14 -13.27 -13.03
N GLY A 20 9.24 -12.73 -13.84
CA GLY A 20 8.70 -13.41 -15.02
C GLY A 20 9.78 -13.83 -16.03
N HIS A 21 10.82 -13.00 -16.17
CA HIS A 21 11.93 -13.27 -17.08
C HIS A 21 12.87 -14.39 -16.60
N LEU A 22 12.81 -14.81 -15.32
CA LEU A 22 13.67 -15.88 -14.79
C LEU A 22 13.41 -17.23 -15.48
N LYS A 23 12.25 -17.40 -16.09
CA LYS A 23 11.89 -18.56 -16.91
C LYS A 23 12.49 -18.51 -18.33
N PHE A 24 12.88 -17.34 -18.80
CA PHE A 24 13.40 -17.08 -20.15
C PHE A 24 14.85 -16.56 -20.10
N LYS A 25 15.74 -17.32 -19.45
CA LYS A 25 17.15 -16.91 -19.23
C LYS A 25 17.97 -16.76 -20.52
N SER A 26 17.45 -17.23 -21.66
CA SER A 26 18.10 -17.14 -22.96
C SER A 26 17.78 -15.84 -23.72
N SER A 27 16.91 -14.97 -23.20
CA SER A 27 16.54 -13.70 -23.81
C SER A 27 17.59 -12.61 -23.50
N ALA A 28 17.86 -11.75 -24.48
CA ALA A 28 18.82 -10.65 -24.32
C ALA A 28 18.38 -9.70 -23.20
N LEU A 29 19.29 -9.35 -22.29
CA LEU A 29 18.99 -8.56 -21.08
C LEU A 29 18.30 -7.22 -21.40
N TRP A 30 18.66 -6.56 -22.49
CA TRP A 30 18.06 -5.28 -22.88
C TRP A 30 16.57 -5.41 -23.25
N ILE A 31 16.15 -6.53 -23.85
CA ILE A 31 14.74 -6.82 -24.18
C ILE A 31 13.96 -7.05 -22.88
N VAL A 32 14.55 -7.82 -21.97
CA VAL A 32 13.97 -8.09 -20.66
C VAL A 32 13.76 -6.80 -19.89
N ILE A 33 14.78 -5.93 -19.84
CA ILE A 33 14.70 -4.64 -19.15
C ILE A 33 13.58 -3.77 -19.74
N LEU A 34 13.50 -3.64 -21.08
CA LEU A 34 12.44 -2.87 -21.73
C LEU A 34 11.04 -3.44 -21.48
N ALA A 35 10.89 -4.76 -21.53
CA ALA A 35 9.62 -5.42 -21.24
C ALA A 35 9.21 -5.23 -19.77
N SER A 36 10.13 -5.41 -18.82
CA SER A 36 9.91 -5.15 -17.40
C SER A 36 9.52 -3.69 -17.14
N TRP A 37 10.13 -2.75 -17.86
CA TRP A 37 9.79 -1.34 -17.76
C TRP A 37 8.37 -1.04 -18.27
N GLY A 38 7.98 -1.66 -19.39
CA GLY A 38 6.60 -1.58 -19.90
C GLY A 38 5.57 -2.14 -18.91
N ILE A 39 5.87 -3.26 -18.26
CA ILE A 39 4.97 -3.85 -17.25
C ILE A 39 4.90 -2.96 -15.99
N ALA A 40 6.04 -2.44 -15.53
CA ALA A 40 6.10 -1.54 -14.37
C ALA A 40 5.30 -0.25 -14.62
N PHE A 41 5.23 0.25 -15.85
CA PHE A 41 4.39 1.41 -16.16
C PHE A 41 2.90 1.15 -15.86
N PHE A 42 2.36 0.00 -16.25
CA PHE A 42 0.96 -0.35 -15.95
C PHE A 42 0.71 -0.57 -14.45
N GLU A 43 1.68 -1.15 -13.74
CA GLU A 43 1.68 -1.25 -12.29
C GLU A 43 1.51 0.13 -11.65
N TYR A 44 2.33 1.11 -12.05
CA TYR A 44 2.25 2.48 -11.53
C TYR A 44 0.90 3.14 -11.78
N CYS A 45 0.27 2.88 -12.94
CA CYS A 45 -1.07 3.39 -13.25
C CYS A 45 -2.14 2.90 -12.27
N LEU A 46 -1.93 1.75 -11.61
CA LEU A 46 -2.84 1.19 -10.61
C LEU A 46 -2.43 1.60 -9.19
N GLN A 47 -1.13 1.58 -8.91
CA GLN A 47 -0.54 1.90 -7.61
C GLN A 47 -0.85 3.34 -7.17
N VAL A 48 -0.70 4.31 -8.08
CA VAL A 48 -0.89 5.75 -7.78
C VAL A 48 -2.34 6.06 -7.38
N PRO A 49 -3.39 5.70 -8.14
CA PRO A 49 -4.76 5.94 -7.72
C PRO A 49 -5.15 5.10 -6.49
N ALA A 50 -4.63 3.88 -6.34
CA ALA A 50 -4.87 3.07 -5.16
C ALA A 50 -4.39 3.76 -3.88
N ASN A 51 -3.17 4.27 -3.89
CA ASN A 51 -2.60 4.97 -2.74
C ASN A 51 -3.28 6.32 -2.51
N ARG A 52 -3.62 7.06 -3.57
CA ARG A 52 -4.28 8.37 -3.44
C ARG A 52 -5.68 8.26 -2.85
N TRP A 53 -6.52 7.35 -3.35
CA TRP A 53 -7.85 7.11 -2.79
C TRP A 53 -7.80 6.35 -1.46
N GLY A 54 -6.78 5.53 -1.25
CA GLY A 54 -6.55 4.85 0.02
C GLY A 54 -6.19 5.80 1.16
N HIS A 55 -5.43 6.86 0.87
CA HIS A 55 -4.96 7.83 1.86
C HIS A 55 -6.10 8.70 2.44
N GLU A 56 -7.28 8.70 1.81
CA GLU A 56 -8.48 9.33 2.36
C GLU A 56 -9.07 8.54 3.54
N ARG A 57 -8.70 7.26 3.70
CA ARG A 57 -9.31 6.33 4.68
C ARG A 57 -8.29 5.62 5.58
N PHE A 58 -7.04 5.52 5.15
CA PHE A 58 -5.96 4.82 5.84
C PHE A 58 -4.72 5.71 5.90
N SER A 59 -3.92 5.58 6.96
CA SER A 59 -2.63 6.28 7.03
C SER A 59 -1.65 5.74 5.98
N ALA A 60 -0.66 6.55 5.59
CA ALA A 60 0.40 6.11 4.67
C ALA A 60 1.11 4.83 5.17
N ALA A 61 1.30 4.69 6.48
CA ALA A 61 1.89 3.50 7.09
C ALA A 61 1.01 2.26 6.90
N GLN A 62 -0.30 2.37 7.13
CA GLN A 62 -1.25 1.26 6.94
C GLN A 62 -1.32 0.81 5.47
N LEU A 63 -1.33 1.75 4.52
CA LEU A 63 -1.30 1.44 3.08
C LEU A 63 -0.03 0.71 2.69
N LYS A 64 1.13 1.15 3.20
CA LYS A 64 2.40 0.49 2.92
C LYS A 64 2.42 -0.95 3.44
N ILE A 65 1.97 -1.17 4.67
CA ILE A 65 1.92 -2.52 5.25
C ILE A 65 0.97 -3.41 4.46
N MET A 66 -0.20 -2.91 4.08
CA MET A 66 -1.13 -3.65 3.23
C MET A 66 -0.49 -4.04 1.90
N GLN A 67 0.26 -3.14 1.28
CA GLN A 67 0.98 -3.40 0.04
C GLN A 67 2.08 -4.47 0.23
N GLU A 68 2.86 -4.43 1.30
CA GLU A 68 3.88 -5.46 1.60
C GLU A 68 3.26 -6.84 1.77
N VAL A 69 2.16 -6.93 2.52
CA VAL A 69 1.43 -8.20 2.72
C VAL A 69 0.93 -8.76 1.39
N ILE A 70 0.31 -7.92 0.56
CA ILE A 70 -0.17 -8.32 -0.76
C ILE A 70 1.01 -8.78 -1.64
N THR A 71 2.13 -8.05 -1.62
CA THR A 71 3.35 -8.38 -2.36
C THR A 71 3.84 -9.78 -2.01
N LEU A 72 3.93 -10.07 -0.72
CA LEU A 72 4.44 -11.34 -0.23
C LEU A 72 3.50 -12.50 -0.57
N ILE A 73 2.19 -12.32 -0.43
CA ILE A 73 1.20 -13.33 -0.84
C ILE A 73 1.32 -13.62 -2.34
N VAL A 74 1.32 -12.57 -3.18
CA VAL A 74 1.43 -12.72 -4.64
C VAL A 74 2.76 -13.38 -5.01
N PHE A 75 3.86 -12.98 -4.38
CA PHE A 75 5.17 -13.59 -4.59
C PHE A 75 5.20 -15.07 -4.21
N CYS A 76 4.63 -15.45 -3.06
CA CYS A 76 4.54 -16.86 -2.65
C CYS A 76 3.78 -17.71 -3.67
N VAL A 77 2.62 -17.22 -4.14
CA VAL A 77 1.84 -17.90 -5.19
C VAL A 77 2.65 -18.00 -6.48
N PHE A 78 3.33 -16.93 -6.88
CA PHE A 78 4.17 -16.90 -8.07
C PHE A 78 5.35 -17.87 -7.98
N ALA A 79 6.04 -17.94 -6.84
CA ALA A 79 7.17 -18.85 -6.63
C ALA A 79 6.76 -20.33 -6.80
N VAL A 80 5.60 -20.71 -6.26
CA VAL A 80 5.08 -22.08 -6.37
C VAL A 80 4.57 -22.39 -7.77
N THR A 81 3.77 -21.50 -8.35
CA THR A 81 3.04 -21.78 -9.59
C THR A 81 3.87 -21.51 -10.84
N PHE A 82 4.64 -20.41 -10.85
CA PHE A 82 5.38 -19.95 -12.02
C PHE A 82 6.83 -20.45 -12.03
N LEU A 83 7.55 -20.30 -10.90
CA LEU A 83 8.94 -20.77 -10.77
C LEU A 83 9.05 -22.25 -10.43
N ARG A 84 7.97 -22.88 -9.94
CA ARG A 84 7.94 -24.27 -9.46
C ARG A 84 8.98 -24.56 -8.37
N GLU A 85 9.30 -23.57 -7.56
CA GLU A 85 10.20 -23.75 -6.44
C GLU A 85 9.44 -24.39 -5.26
N PRO A 86 9.99 -25.44 -4.62
CA PRO A 86 9.34 -26.06 -3.47
C PRO A 86 9.32 -25.08 -2.30
N LEU A 87 8.14 -24.87 -1.70
CA LEU A 87 8.04 -24.07 -0.48
C LEU A 87 8.75 -24.78 0.65
N LYS A 88 9.92 -24.26 1.01
CA LYS A 88 10.68 -24.73 2.16
C LYS A 88 10.04 -24.22 3.44
N TRP A 89 10.20 -24.97 4.53
CA TRP A 89 9.61 -24.67 5.84
C TRP A 89 9.97 -23.27 6.36
N ASN A 90 11.17 -22.80 6.07
CA ASN A 90 11.62 -21.44 6.41
C ASN A 90 10.79 -20.33 5.73
N TYR A 91 10.20 -20.56 4.54
CA TYR A 91 9.30 -19.60 3.92
C TYR A 91 7.96 -19.52 4.65
N VAL A 92 7.47 -20.64 5.16
CA VAL A 92 6.24 -20.67 5.99
C VAL A 92 6.47 -19.92 7.30
N VAL A 93 7.61 -20.14 7.95
CA VAL A 93 7.99 -19.39 9.16
C VAL A 93 8.10 -17.89 8.86
N GLY A 94 8.75 -17.50 7.76
CA GLY A 94 8.81 -16.10 7.32
C GLY A 94 7.43 -15.49 7.09
N PHE A 95 6.51 -16.24 6.46
CA PHE A 95 5.13 -15.80 6.24
C PHE A 95 4.39 -15.56 7.56
N VAL A 96 4.56 -16.46 8.54
CA VAL A 96 3.99 -16.30 9.88
C VAL A 96 4.55 -15.06 10.59
N MET A 97 5.86 -14.79 10.47
CA MET A 97 6.46 -13.58 11.03
C MET A 97 5.91 -12.29 10.40
N ILE A 98 5.60 -12.30 9.11
CA ILE A 98 4.98 -11.17 8.41
C ILE A 98 3.54 -10.99 8.87
N LEU A 99 2.76 -12.07 9.01
CA LEU A 99 1.41 -11.99 9.58
C LEU A 99 1.43 -11.44 11.02
N LEU A 100 2.43 -11.81 11.82
CA LEU A 100 2.63 -11.22 13.15
C LEU A 100 2.90 -9.72 13.07
N ALA A 101 3.70 -9.25 12.10
CA ALA A 101 3.93 -7.82 11.90
C ALA A 101 2.61 -7.08 11.56
N VAL A 102 1.73 -7.68 10.75
CA VAL A 102 0.39 -7.14 10.46
C VAL A 102 -0.44 -7.05 11.73
N VAL A 103 -0.50 -8.14 12.51
CA VAL A 103 -1.25 -8.15 13.77
C VAL A 103 -0.71 -7.12 14.75
N PHE A 104 0.61 -6.90 14.80
CA PHE A 104 1.18 -5.88 15.67
C PHE A 104 0.77 -4.47 15.24
N VAL A 105 0.91 -4.15 13.96
CA VAL A 105 0.63 -2.79 13.50
C VAL A 105 -0.87 -2.49 13.51
N PHE A 106 -1.74 -3.42 13.15
CA PHE A 106 -3.18 -3.17 13.14
C PHE A 106 -3.88 -3.51 14.47
N GLY A 107 -3.29 -4.39 15.28
CA GLY A 107 -3.86 -4.82 16.57
C GLY A 107 -3.48 -3.93 17.75
N PHE A 108 -2.35 -3.22 17.69
CA PHE A 108 -1.94 -2.24 18.71
C PHE A 108 -2.17 -0.78 18.31
N ASP A 109 -2.67 -0.52 17.10
CA ASP A 109 -3.07 0.82 16.67
C ASP A 109 -4.42 1.22 17.33
N GLN A 110 -4.33 1.62 18.61
CA GLN A 110 -5.35 2.36 19.35
C GLN A 110 -5.14 3.88 19.27
N SER A 111 -4.32 4.38 18.33
CA SER A 111 -4.05 5.81 18.19
C SER A 111 -4.83 6.45 17.04
N SER A 112 -6.16 6.37 17.12
CA SER A 112 -7.04 7.49 16.73
C SER A 112 -8.41 7.29 17.37
N LYS A 113 -8.42 7.14 18.70
CA LYS A 113 -9.65 7.39 19.48
C LYS A 113 -9.54 8.79 20.05
N GLY A 114 -10.14 9.73 19.33
CA GLY A 114 -10.60 11.01 19.86
C GLY A 114 -9.53 12.10 19.99
N GLU A 115 -9.62 13.08 19.10
CA GLU A 115 -9.61 14.46 19.58
C GLU A 115 -10.93 15.06 19.08
N PRO A 116 -11.89 15.43 19.96
CA PRO A 116 -12.86 16.43 19.54
C PRO A 116 -12.04 17.70 19.30
N GLU A 117 -12.14 18.23 18.10
CA GLU A 117 -11.66 19.56 17.77
C GLU A 117 -12.49 20.54 18.61
N ASP A 118 -12.08 20.75 19.87
CA ASP A 118 -12.53 21.84 20.71
C ASP A 118 -12.02 23.12 20.03
N LEU A 119 -12.78 23.58 19.05
CA LEU A 119 -12.70 24.92 18.51
C LEU A 119 -12.73 25.87 19.71
N PRO A 120 -11.69 26.71 19.92
CA PRO A 120 -11.85 27.80 20.86
C PRO A 120 -13.03 28.62 20.35
N SER A 121 -14.07 28.74 21.18
CA SER A 121 -15.13 29.71 21.00
C SER A 121 -14.47 31.07 20.91
N VAL A 122 -14.22 31.52 19.67
CA VAL A 122 -13.88 32.90 19.38
C VAL A 122 -15.02 33.70 19.99
N SER A 123 -14.73 34.30 21.13
CA SER A 123 -15.51 35.38 21.71
C SER A 123 -15.73 36.37 20.58
N GLN A 124 -16.93 36.34 20.01
CA GLN A 124 -17.43 37.42 19.18
C GLN A 124 -17.27 38.67 20.05
N VAL A 125 -16.34 39.51 19.62
CA VAL A 125 -16.15 40.85 20.12
C VAL A 125 -17.52 41.53 20.01
N ASP A 126 -17.94 42.10 21.13
CA ASP A 126 -19.16 42.88 21.30
C ASP A 126 -19.09 44.12 20.40
N ASP A 127 -19.51 44.01 19.15
CA ASP A 127 -19.80 45.15 18.28
C ASP A 127 -21.22 45.66 18.61
N GLY A 128 -21.32 46.44 19.69
CA GLY A 128 -22.51 47.21 20.11
C GLY A 128 -22.19 48.72 20.17
N PRO A 129 -23.16 49.60 19.89
CA PRO A 129 -22.97 50.73 18.98
C PRO A 129 -22.27 51.93 19.62
N GLY A 130 -21.19 52.39 18.98
CA GLY A 130 -20.70 53.76 19.12
C GLY A 130 -21.65 54.74 18.44
N SER A 131 -22.76 55.05 19.10
CA SER A 131 -23.47 56.31 18.86
C SER A 131 -22.69 57.41 19.57
N GLU A 132 -21.76 58.05 18.85
CA GLU A 132 -21.26 59.38 19.23
C GLU A 132 -22.42 60.37 19.15
N VAL A 133 -22.84 60.80 20.33
CA VAL A 133 -23.60 62.01 20.59
C VAL A 133 -22.57 63.09 20.95
N GLU A 134 -22.78 64.28 20.38
CA GLU A 134 -22.08 65.57 20.60
C GLU A 134 -20.82 65.87 19.76
#